data_AF-A0A9X3TV67-F1
#
_entry.id   AF-A0A9X3TV67-F1
#
_cell.length_a   1.000
_cell.length_b   1.000
_cell.length_c   1.000
_cell.angle_alpha   90.00
_cell.angle_beta   90.00
_cell.angle_gamma   90.00
#
_symmetry.space_group_name_H-M   'P 1'
#
loop_
_entity.id
_entity.type
_entity.pdbx_description
1 polymer ?
#
loop_
_entity_poly.entity_id
_entity_poly.type
_entity_poly.pdbx_seq_one_letter_code
_entity_poly.pdbx_strand_id
1 'polypeptide(L)'
;MDRVQKIQMVFIEVPKGKWDIAYYNTAFKQVGFPRLLFGYRIQDGRIQKLHILAVKDKGRIREDTELYKFPYANVSNGVVCMGGNVLPVIHDLAQLATMHQVFFAAPSSTCYYNTSRNESGIGDLRELYNRMQGQDFPEEWLASKQQTFGQYCQGL
;
A
#
# COMPACT_ATOMS: atom_id res chain seq x y z
N MET A 1 -16.01 -32.52 -11.73
CA MET A 1 -15.87 -31.31 -12.57
C MET A 1 -15.13 -30.28 -11.73
N ASP A 2 -13.81 -30.36 -11.70
CA ASP A 2 -12.96 -29.43 -10.97
C ASP A 2 -13.01 -28.07 -11.67
N ARG A 3 -13.74 -27.11 -11.10
CA ARG A 3 -13.57 -25.70 -11.46
C ARG A 3 -12.13 -25.33 -11.09
N VAL A 4 -11.27 -25.18 -12.09
CA VAL A 4 -9.96 -24.55 -11.92
C VAL A 4 -10.20 -23.19 -11.26
N GLN A 5 -9.81 -23.05 -10.00
CA GLN A 5 -9.93 -21.80 -9.25
C GLN A 5 -9.06 -20.74 -9.94
N LYS A 6 -9.70 -19.74 -10.53
CA LYS A 6 -9.00 -18.69 -11.28
C LYS A 6 -8.54 -17.62 -10.29
N ILE A 7 -7.26 -17.66 -9.92
CA ILE A 7 -6.62 -16.58 -9.17
C ILE A 7 -6.37 -15.43 -10.15
N GLN A 8 -6.77 -14.22 -9.75
CA GLN A 8 -6.53 -13.00 -10.52
C GLN A 8 -5.74 -12.02 -9.68
N MET A 9 -4.72 -11.39 -10.27
CA MET A 9 -3.99 -10.30 -9.66
C MET A 9 -4.33 -9.01 -10.40
N VAL A 10 -4.86 -8.02 -9.68
CA VAL A 10 -5.23 -6.73 -10.25
C VAL A 10 -4.44 -5.63 -9.55
N PHE A 11 -3.73 -4.82 -10.31
CA PHE A 11 -3.01 -3.66 -9.78
C PHE A 11 -3.72 -2.37 -10.14
N ILE A 12 -3.87 -1.50 -9.15
CA ILE A 12 -4.49 -0.19 -9.28
C ILE A 12 -3.48 0.84 -8.81
N GLU A 13 -3.22 1.80 -9.69
CA GLU A 13 -2.39 2.94 -9.38
C GLU A 13 -3.21 3.96 -8.58
N VAL A 14 -2.66 4.39 -7.45
CA VAL A 14 -3.17 5.50 -6.66
C VAL A 14 -2.15 6.63 -6.77
N PRO A 15 -2.52 7.80 -7.30
CA PRO A 15 -1.60 8.90 -7.45
C PRO A 15 -1.10 9.39 -6.09
N LYS A 16 0.03 10.11 -6.10
CA LYS A 16 0.54 10.81 -4.92
C LYS A 16 -0.58 11.71 -4.36
N GLY A 17 -0.76 11.69 -3.05
CA GLY A 17 -1.89 12.38 -2.44
C GLY A 17 -1.77 12.49 -0.93
N LYS A 18 -2.74 13.15 -0.32
CA LYS A 18 -2.83 13.35 1.12
C LYS A 18 -4.08 12.67 1.65
N TRP A 19 -3.94 11.93 2.74
CA TRP A 19 -5.03 11.18 3.33
C TRP A 19 -5.13 11.43 4.82
N ASP A 20 -6.35 11.47 5.33
CA ASP A 20 -6.60 11.46 6.77
C ASP A 20 -6.45 10.02 7.26
N ILE A 21 -5.73 9.83 8.35
CA ILE A 21 -5.47 8.51 8.93
C ILE A 21 -5.77 8.51 10.42
N ALA A 22 -6.26 7.38 10.92
CA ALA A 22 -6.35 7.12 12.34
C ALA A 22 -5.15 6.28 12.78
N TYR A 23 -4.42 6.71 13.79
CA TYR A 23 -3.36 5.93 14.43
C TYR A 23 -3.72 5.76 15.91
N TYR A 24 -4.09 4.53 16.29
CA TYR A 24 -4.82 4.25 17.53
C TYR A 24 -5.99 5.23 17.73
N ASN A 25 -5.98 6.03 18.80
CA ASN A 25 -7.02 7.00 19.12
C ASN A 25 -6.68 8.42 18.65
N THR A 26 -5.62 8.60 17.85
CA THR A 26 -5.19 9.92 17.34
C THR A 26 -5.46 9.99 15.84
N ALA A 27 -6.21 11.01 15.40
CA ALA A 27 -6.37 11.31 13.99
C ALA A 27 -5.25 12.24 13.50
N PHE A 28 -4.67 11.93 12.34
CA PHE A 28 -3.74 12.79 11.61
C PHE A 28 -4.40 13.17 10.29
N LYS A 29 -4.34 14.46 9.96
CA LYS A 29 -5.00 15.00 8.76
C LYS A 29 -4.01 15.25 7.65
N GLN A 30 -4.44 15.01 6.42
CA GLN A 30 -3.70 15.34 5.21
C GLN A 30 -2.25 14.82 5.23
N VAL A 31 -2.04 13.61 5.73
CA VAL A 31 -0.73 12.96 5.75
C VAL A 31 -0.33 12.66 4.31
N GLY A 32 0.85 13.11 3.87
CA GLY A 32 1.33 12.88 2.51
C GLY A 32 1.74 11.45 2.25
N PHE A 33 1.20 10.83 1.21
CA PHE A 33 1.60 9.53 0.71
C PHE A 33 2.25 9.66 -0.68
N PRO A 34 3.24 8.82 -1.01
CA PRO A 34 3.81 8.78 -2.35
C PRO A 34 2.79 8.20 -3.34
N ARG A 35 3.16 8.12 -4.62
CA ARG A 35 2.40 7.34 -5.61
C ARG A 35 2.46 5.85 -5.23
N LEU A 36 1.30 5.20 -5.19
CA LEU A 36 1.15 3.83 -4.69
C LEU A 36 0.59 2.89 -5.76
N LEU A 37 0.96 1.62 -5.64
CA LEU A 37 0.35 0.51 -6.37
C LEU A 37 -0.34 -0.42 -5.39
N PHE A 38 -1.66 -0.52 -5.53
CA PHE A 38 -2.51 -1.43 -4.78
C PHE A 38 -2.74 -2.70 -5.60
N GLY A 39 -2.21 -3.83 -5.15
CA GLY A 39 -2.38 -5.13 -5.78
C GLY A 39 -3.41 -5.99 -5.03
N TYR A 40 -4.44 -6.45 -5.72
CA TYR A 40 -5.48 -7.30 -5.16
C TYR A 40 -5.34 -8.72 -5.71
N ARG A 41 -5.05 -9.68 -4.82
CA ARG A 41 -5.13 -11.11 -5.16
C ARG A 41 -6.55 -11.59 -4.91
N ILE A 42 -7.26 -11.91 -5.98
CA ILE A 42 -8.67 -12.30 -5.96
C ILE A 42 -8.77 -13.79 -6.25
N GLN A 43 -9.56 -14.48 -5.44
CA GLN A 43 -9.89 -15.89 -5.63
C GLN A 43 -11.36 -16.06 -5.29
N ASP A 44 -12.13 -16.62 -6.24
CA ASP A 44 -13.57 -16.87 -6.10
C ASP A 44 -14.38 -15.62 -5.67
N GLY A 45 -14.06 -14.46 -6.25
CA GLY A 45 -14.73 -13.18 -5.97
C GLY A 45 -14.37 -12.57 -4.60
N ARG A 46 -13.41 -13.14 -3.88
CA ARG A 46 -12.92 -12.62 -2.60
C ARG A 46 -11.49 -12.12 -2.72
N ILE A 47 -11.21 -10.99 -2.08
CA ILE A 47 -9.84 -10.49 -1.95
C ILE A 47 -9.14 -11.31 -0.87
N GLN A 48 -8.17 -12.13 -1.28
CA GLN A 48 -7.38 -12.97 -0.38
C GLN A 48 -6.19 -12.21 0.20
N LYS A 49 -5.54 -11.37 -0.61
CA LYS A 49 -4.40 -10.57 -0.19
C LYS A 49 -4.46 -9.19 -0.82
N LEU A 50 -4.09 -8.20 -0.01
CA LEU A 50 -3.87 -6.83 -0.44
C LEU A 50 -2.37 -6.55 -0.43
N HIS A 51 -1.87 -6.04 -1.53
CA HIS A 51 -0.49 -5.65 -1.70
C HIS A 51 -0.41 -4.12 -1.86
N ILE A 52 0.55 -3.47 -1.22
CA ILE A 52 0.82 -2.04 -1.36
C ILE A 52 2.33 -1.85 -1.59
N LEU A 53 2.65 -1.18 -2.68
CA LEU A 53 4.00 -0.82 -3.09
C LEU A 53 4.05 0.68 -3.38
N ALA A 54 5.20 1.30 -3.18
CA ALA A 54 5.42 2.68 -3.60
C ALA A 54 6.19 2.72 -4.92
N VAL A 55 5.96 3.76 -5.71
CA VAL A 55 6.65 4.06 -6.95
C VAL A 55 6.95 5.56 -7.01
N LYS A 56 7.99 5.93 -7.75
CA LYS A 56 8.25 7.35 -8.03
C LYS A 56 7.24 7.91 -9.01
N ASP A 57 7.04 9.21 -8.97
CA ASP A 57 6.12 9.95 -9.82
C ASP A 57 6.72 10.18 -11.21
N LYS A 58 7.00 9.08 -11.91
CA LYS A 58 7.63 9.06 -13.22
C LYS A 58 6.90 8.12 -14.17
N GLY A 59 6.32 8.69 -15.22
CA GLY A 59 5.80 7.95 -16.36
C GLY A 59 4.76 6.88 -16.04
N ARG A 60 4.45 6.07 -17.05
CA ARG A 60 3.54 4.92 -16.94
C ARG A 60 4.27 3.75 -16.30
N ILE A 61 3.56 3.01 -15.43
CA ILE A 61 4.06 1.76 -14.85
C ILE A 61 4.31 0.72 -15.95
N ARG A 62 5.50 0.15 -15.93
CA ARG A 62 6.03 -0.84 -16.86
C ARG A 62 6.75 -1.95 -16.08
N GLU A 63 7.08 -3.05 -16.74
CA GLU A 63 7.75 -4.19 -16.10
C GLU A 63 9.12 -3.85 -15.50
N ASP A 64 9.81 -2.85 -16.06
CA ASP A 64 11.10 -2.33 -15.61
C ASP A 64 10.97 -1.24 -14.53
N THR A 65 9.76 -0.85 -14.15
CA THR A 65 9.54 0.16 -13.11
C THR A 65 10.07 -0.32 -11.77
N GLU A 66 11.00 0.42 -11.18
CA GLU A 66 11.54 0.14 -9.86
C GLU A 66 10.45 0.29 -8.78
N LEU A 67 10.39 -0.68 -7.88
CA LEU A 67 9.48 -0.66 -6.73
C LEU A 67 10.19 -0.22 -5.46
N TYR A 68 9.43 0.50 -4.64
CA TYR A 68 9.85 0.99 -3.35
C TYR A 68 8.96 0.40 -2.24
N LYS A 69 9.50 0.35 -1.03
CA LYS A 69 8.75 -0.10 0.14
C LYS A 69 7.66 0.91 0.45
N PHE A 70 6.53 0.43 0.94
CA PHE A 70 5.53 1.30 1.56
C PHE A 70 6.17 1.98 2.79
N PRO A 71 6.11 3.32 2.91
CA PRO A 71 6.93 4.05 3.86
C PRO A 71 6.40 4.06 5.30
N TYR A 72 5.18 3.56 5.52
CA TYR A 72 4.53 3.52 6.84
C TYR A 72 4.35 2.10 7.37
N ALA A 73 3.57 1.97 8.45
CA ALA A 73 3.28 0.71 9.11
C ALA A 73 2.29 -0.18 8.34
N ASN A 74 1.91 -1.31 8.94
CA ASN A 74 0.89 -2.25 8.48
C ASN A 74 1.18 -2.99 7.18
N VAL A 75 2.29 -2.73 6.50
CA VAL A 75 2.66 -3.43 5.28
C VAL A 75 3.97 -4.17 5.49
N SER A 76 4.00 -5.49 5.30
CA SER A 76 5.21 -6.31 5.39
C SER A 76 5.48 -7.01 4.06
N ASN A 77 6.68 -6.84 3.49
CA ASN A 77 7.03 -7.34 2.16
C ASN A 77 6.02 -6.97 1.05
N GLY A 78 5.36 -5.82 1.20
CA GLY A 78 4.34 -5.35 0.28
C GLY A 78 2.95 -5.93 0.56
N VAL A 79 2.77 -6.84 1.52
CA VAL A 79 1.45 -7.38 1.90
C VAL A 79 0.89 -6.60 3.09
N VAL A 80 -0.36 -6.17 2.99
CA VAL A 80 -1.06 -5.48 4.07
C VAL A 80 -1.46 -6.47 5.15
N CYS A 81 -1.12 -6.14 6.39
CA CYS A 81 -1.71 -6.74 7.58
C CYS A 81 -2.91 -5.88 8.00
N MET A 82 -4.13 -6.33 7.67
CA MET A 82 -5.38 -5.71 8.11
C MET A 82 -5.79 -6.16 9.53
N GLY A 83 -4.95 -6.95 10.22
CA GLY A 83 -5.31 -7.59 11.48
C GLY A 83 -6.47 -8.58 11.30
N GLY A 84 -7.51 -8.46 12.14
CA GLY A 84 -8.74 -9.26 12.08
C GLY A 84 -9.83 -8.70 11.15
N ASN A 85 -9.58 -7.60 10.44
CA ASN A 85 -10.57 -7.02 9.54
C ASN A 85 -10.71 -7.89 8.29
N VAL A 86 -11.93 -8.35 8.02
CA VAL A 86 -12.26 -9.10 6.82
C VAL A 86 -12.38 -8.12 5.65
N LEU A 87 -11.61 -8.34 4.60
CA LEU A 87 -11.76 -7.58 3.36
C LEU A 87 -13.15 -7.83 2.76
N PRO A 88 -13.81 -6.80 2.22
CA PRO A 88 -15.15 -6.93 1.67
C PRO A 88 -15.16 -7.92 0.50
N VAL A 89 -16.30 -8.61 0.32
CA VAL A 89 -16.55 -9.42 -0.88
C VAL A 89 -16.79 -8.46 -2.04
N ILE A 90 -16.13 -8.72 -3.17
CA ILE A 90 -16.32 -7.93 -4.39
C ILE A 90 -17.21 -8.69 -5.36
N HIS A 91 -18.18 -8.01 -5.94
CA HIS A 91 -19.08 -8.53 -6.96
C HIS A 91 -18.58 -8.19 -8.37
N ASP A 92 -17.82 -7.10 -8.51
CA ASP A 92 -17.21 -6.66 -9.76
C ASP A 92 -15.83 -6.01 -9.53
N LEU A 93 -14.96 -6.07 -10.54
CA LEU A 93 -13.62 -5.49 -10.53
C LEU A 93 -13.63 -3.97 -10.43
N ALA A 94 -14.68 -3.28 -10.89
CA ALA A 94 -14.78 -1.83 -10.76
C ALA A 94 -14.77 -1.37 -9.30
N GLN A 95 -15.22 -2.21 -8.36
CA GLN A 95 -15.19 -1.91 -6.92
C GLN A 95 -13.76 -1.81 -6.36
N LEU A 96 -12.77 -2.38 -7.03
CA LEU A 96 -11.38 -2.29 -6.61
C LEU A 96 -10.84 -0.85 -6.75
N ALA A 97 -11.40 -0.06 -7.68
CA ALA A 97 -10.96 1.31 -7.94
C ALA A 97 -11.04 2.20 -6.70
N THR A 98 -11.96 1.94 -5.77
CA THR A 98 -12.12 2.69 -4.51
C THR A 98 -11.67 1.92 -3.27
N MET A 99 -11.24 0.67 -3.42
CA MET A 99 -10.91 -0.22 -2.30
C MET A 99 -9.71 0.27 -1.46
N HIS A 100 -8.82 1.07 -2.05
CA HIS A 100 -7.73 1.73 -1.33
C HIS A 100 -8.24 2.65 -0.20
N GLN A 101 -9.45 3.20 -0.30
CA GLN A 101 -10.07 4.02 0.75
C GLN A 101 -10.30 3.23 2.04
N VAL A 102 -10.60 1.93 1.94
CA VAL A 102 -10.76 1.06 3.11
C VAL A 102 -9.46 0.94 3.89
N PHE A 103 -8.32 0.89 3.20
CA PHE A 103 -7.01 0.86 3.85
C PHE A 103 -6.72 2.16 4.62
N PHE A 104 -7.03 3.32 4.03
CA PHE A 104 -6.82 4.62 4.69
C PHE A 104 -7.79 4.86 5.85
N ALA A 105 -9.02 4.36 5.76
CA ALA A 105 -10.01 4.44 6.84
C ALA A 105 -9.73 3.47 7.99
N ALA A 106 -8.99 2.38 7.75
CA ALA A 106 -8.64 1.42 8.78
C ALA A 106 -7.64 2.02 9.78
N PRO A 107 -7.84 1.84 11.10
CA PRO A 107 -6.88 2.31 12.09
C PRO A 107 -5.50 1.69 11.87
N SER A 108 -4.49 2.54 11.75
CA SER A 108 -3.09 2.14 11.74
C SER A 108 -2.60 1.81 13.15
N SER A 109 -1.77 0.78 13.26
CA SER A 109 -0.97 0.49 14.47
C SER A 109 0.52 0.65 14.14
N THR A 110 1.40 0.34 15.09
CA THR A 110 2.86 0.28 14.86
C THR A 110 3.33 -1.02 14.22
N CYS A 111 2.41 -1.95 13.91
CA CYS A 111 2.76 -3.26 13.37
C CYS A 111 3.64 -3.11 12.12
N TYR A 112 4.78 -3.82 12.12
CA TYR A 112 5.76 -3.85 11.03
C TYR A 112 6.48 -2.52 10.72
N TYR A 113 6.30 -1.47 11.53
CA TYR A 113 7.09 -0.25 11.39
C TYR A 113 8.51 -0.44 11.93
N ASN A 114 9.49 0.04 11.17
CA ASN A 114 10.88 0.19 11.59
C ASN A 114 11.56 1.25 10.72
N THR A 115 12.75 1.68 11.11
CA THR A 115 13.50 2.74 10.41
C THR A 115 13.92 2.36 8.98
N SER A 116 13.87 1.09 8.57
CA SER A 116 14.23 0.66 7.20
C SER A 116 13.08 0.78 6.17
N ARG A 117 11.93 1.33 6.59
CA ARG A 117 10.73 1.50 5.77
C ARG A 117 10.85 2.66 4.80
N ASN A 118 11.57 3.69 5.20
CA ASN A 118 11.80 4.91 4.45
C ASN A 118 13.15 5.49 4.90
N GLU A 119 13.68 6.44 4.13
CA GLU A 119 14.98 7.05 4.39
C GLU A 119 14.89 8.35 5.21
N SER A 120 13.78 8.58 5.93
CA SER A 120 13.60 9.80 6.75
C SER A 120 14.48 9.82 8.00
N GLY A 121 14.95 8.65 8.46
CA GLY A 121 15.63 8.48 9.74
C GLY A 121 14.70 8.54 10.97
N ILE A 122 13.40 8.74 10.80
CA ILE A 122 12.44 8.88 11.90
C ILE A 122 12.05 7.49 12.44
N GLY A 123 12.47 7.19 13.67
CA GLY A 123 12.20 5.90 14.33
C GLY A 123 10.81 5.77 14.94
N ASP A 124 10.11 6.88 15.18
CA ASP A 124 8.77 6.90 15.75
C ASP A 124 7.71 7.18 14.67
N LEU A 125 6.75 6.26 14.52
CA LEU A 125 5.71 6.38 13.48
C LEU A 125 4.80 7.59 13.70
N ARG A 126 4.53 7.94 14.95
CA ARG A 126 3.66 9.08 15.29
C ARG A 126 4.34 10.39 14.90
N GLU A 127 5.63 10.51 15.16
CA GLU A 127 6.46 11.62 14.72
C GLU A 127 6.45 11.73 13.19
N LEU A 128 6.62 10.61 12.49
CA LEU A 128 6.57 10.58 11.03
C LEU A 128 5.21 11.05 10.50
N TYR A 129 4.10 10.56 11.06
CA TYR A 129 2.77 11.03 10.67
C TYR A 129 2.59 12.52 10.93
N ASN A 130 3.05 13.01 12.10
CA ASN A 130 2.96 14.43 12.42
C ASN A 130 3.77 15.29 11.44
N ARG A 131 4.99 14.85 11.08
CA ARG A 131 5.86 15.52 10.12
C ARG A 131 5.23 15.59 8.72
N MET A 132 4.47 14.56 8.36
CA MET A 132 3.87 14.41 7.04
C MET A 132 2.50 15.08 6.90
N GLN A 133 1.90 15.60 7.97
CA GLN A 133 0.64 16.34 7.88
C GLN A 133 0.79 17.60 7.02
N GLY A 134 -0.05 17.74 6.00
CA GLY A 134 -0.03 18.86 5.05
C GLY A 134 1.14 18.84 4.07
N GLN A 135 2.11 17.94 4.25
CA GLN A 135 3.31 17.84 3.42
C GLN A 135 3.13 16.79 2.33
N ASP A 136 3.84 16.99 1.24
CA ASP A 136 3.98 16.00 0.18
C ASP A 136 5.04 14.97 0.58
N PHE A 137 4.80 13.68 0.32
CA PHE A 137 5.81 12.66 0.60
C PHE A 137 7.08 12.90 -0.24
N PRO A 138 8.27 13.04 0.38
CA PRO A 138 9.52 13.24 -0.35
C PRO A 138 9.94 11.95 -1.06
N GLU A 139 10.24 12.01 -2.36
CA GLU A 139 10.64 10.81 -3.12
C GLU A 139 11.98 10.24 -2.66
N GLU A 140 12.85 11.09 -2.14
CA GLU A 140 14.14 10.72 -1.56
C GLU A 140 13.99 9.84 -0.32
N TRP A 141 12.83 9.88 0.34
CA TRP A 141 12.53 9.02 1.49
C TRP A 141 12.06 7.62 1.08
N LEU A 142 11.87 7.35 -0.21
CA LEU A 142 11.48 6.03 -0.68
C LEU A 142 12.65 5.05 -0.58
N ALA A 143 12.51 4.03 0.27
CA ALA A 143 13.47 2.94 0.37
C ALA A 143 13.24 1.92 -0.76
N SER A 144 14.28 1.68 -1.58
CA SER A 144 14.19 0.74 -2.71
C SER A 144 13.91 -0.70 -2.23
N LYS A 145 13.11 -1.44 -3.01
CA LYS A 145 12.96 -2.90 -2.84
C LYS A 145 13.98 -3.71 -3.63
N GLN A 146 14.82 -3.06 -4.44
CA GLN A 146 15.77 -3.72 -5.35
C GLN A 146 15.07 -4.72 -6.29
N GLN A 147 13.83 -4.40 -6.69
CA GLN A 147 13.00 -5.26 -7.52
C GLN A 147 12.14 -4.40 -8.45
N THR A 148 11.95 -4.84 -9.68
CA THR A 148 11.05 -4.18 -10.64
C THR A 148 9.62 -4.71 -10.53
N PHE A 149 8.66 -4.00 -11.12
CA PHE A 149 7.26 -4.41 -11.15
C PHE A 149 7.07 -5.78 -11.82
N GLY A 150 7.72 -6.03 -12.96
CA GLY A 150 7.66 -7.32 -13.66
C GLY A 150 8.21 -8.47 -12.81
N GLN A 151 9.36 -8.26 -12.16
CA GLN A 151 9.93 -9.25 -11.22
C GLN A 151 9.02 -9.51 -10.03
N TYR A 152 8.31 -8.49 -9.53
CA TYR A 152 7.34 -8.66 -8.45
C TYR A 152 6.15 -9.48 -8.89
N CYS A 153 5.58 -9.19 -10.06
CA CYS A 153 4.46 -9.94 -10.61
C CYS A 153 4.77 -11.43 -10.85
N GLN A 154 6.01 -11.75 -11.24
CA GLN A 154 6.45 -13.15 -11.42
C GLN A 154 6.52 -13.95 -10.10
N GLY A 155 6.62 -13.27 -8.95
CA GLY A 155 6.75 -13.90 -7.64
C GLY A 155 5.43 -14.06 -6.86
N LEU A 156 4.28 -13.71 -7.43
CA LEU A 156 2.95 -13.73 -6.78
C LEU A 156 2.14 -14.99 -7.07
#